data_AF-A0A524J876-F1
#
_entry.id   AF-A0A524J876-F1
#
_cell.length_a   1.000
_cell.length_b   1.000
_cell.length_c   1.000
_cell.angle_alpha   90.00
_cell.angle_beta   90.00
_cell.angle_gamma   90.00
#
_symmetry.space_group_name_H-M   'P 1'
#
loop_
_entity.id
_entity.type
_entity.pdbx_description
1 polymer ?
#
loop_
_entity_poly.entity_id
_entity_poly.type
_entity_poly.pdbx_seq_one_letter_code
_entity_poly.pdbx_strand_id
1 'polypeptide(L)'
;MKKKPNLYNLSLDEMIALYETWGEPAFRATQTWEWLYQHLITDPDKMTSLSKSLRTRLAEETTLELPTVLARQESIDGETRKDLLELSDGATIEVILMRYIDRRSACLSTQVGCAVGCRFCATGQMGFKRQLRSGEIIAQVLHLMRELKSQDQKLTNIVLMGMGEPLLNYDNTLAAIRCMIHPKGMAIGQRRITLSTAGIAPGIRRFAKEDLQVNLAVSLHAATDELRSDLMPVNRRYNLNELFSVVQGYIDRTNRQVTFEWVLIEDVNDTEEQALALAARVSGMLAHVNLIPLNPTTGFSGRPSSPEHIEVFTNILDRRHISYSLRLRRGIDISAGCGQLRERQQT
;
A
#
# COMPACT_ATOMS: atom_id res chain seq x y z
N MET A 1 0.67 -34.37 -5.25
CA MET A 1 0.18 -33.60 -6.42
C MET A 1 1.05 -32.37 -6.59
N LYS A 2 1.52 -32.05 -7.81
CA LYS A 2 2.25 -30.78 -8.05
C LYS A 2 1.31 -29.61 -7.75
N LYS A 3 1.76 -28.63 -6.98
CA LYS A 3 1.00 -27.41 -6.70
C LYS A 3 0.88 -26.62 -8.00
N LYS A 4 -0.35 -26.39 -8.47
CA LYS A 4 -0.62 -25.60 -9.68
C LYS A 4 -0.12 -24.15 -9.48
N PRO A 5 0.62 -23.56 -10.43
CA PRO A 5 0.97 -22.14 -10.35
C PRO A 5 -0.28 -21.27 -10.41
N ASN A 6 -0.37 -20.29 -9.52
CA ASN A 6 -1.34 -19.22 -9.62
C ASN A 6 -0.81 -18.16 -10.59
N LEU A 7 -1.54 -17.90 -11.68
CA LEU A 7 -1.10 -17.01 -12.75
C LEU A 7 -0.87 -15.57 -12.27
N TYR A 8 -1.58 -15.11 -11.24
CA TYR A 8 -1.37 -13.76 -10.69
C TYR A 8 -0.03 -13.59 -9.97
N ASN A 9 0.67 -14.68 -9.64
CA ASN A 9 2.02 -14.60 -9.08
C ASN A 9 3.11 -14.49 -10.13
N LEU A 10 2.79 -14.70 -11.42
CA LEU A 10 3.77 -14.68 -12.49
C LEU A 10 3.88 -13.28 -13.08
N SER A 11 5.09 -12.84 -13.36
CA SER A 11 5.36 -11.78 -14.34
C SER A 11 5.00 -12.24 -15.75
N LEU A 12 4.92 -11.29 -16.69
CA LEU A 12 4.66 -11.62 -18.10
C LEU A 12 5.76 -12.55 -18.65
N ASP A 13 7.02 -12.31 -18.30
CA ASP A 13 8.14 -13.14 -18.74
C ASP A 13 8.06 -14.56 -18.17
N GLU A 14 7.69 -14.71 -16.90
CA GLU A 14 7.46 -16.03 -16.28
C GLU A 14 6.24 -16.73 -16.89
N MET A 15 5.20 -15.99 -17.27
CA MET A 15 4.03 -16.54 -17.98
C MET A 15 4.41 -16.99 -19.39
N ILE A 16 5.26 -16.22 -20.10
CA ILE A 16 5.82 -16.63 -21.40
C ILE A 16 6.61 -17.92 -21.25
N ALA A 17 7.53 -17.97 -20.28
CA ALA A 17 8.32 -19.18 -20.01
C ALA A 17 7.43 -20.40 -19.69
N LEU A 18 6.35 -20.22 -18.93
CA LEU A 18 5.37 -21.29 -18.68
C LEU A 18 4.74 -21.79 -19.99
N TYR A 19 4.30 -20.88 -20.86
CA TYR A 19 3.68 -21.25 -22.15
C TYR A 19 4.68 -21.92 -23.10
N GLU A 20 5.96 -21.55 -23.06
CA GLU A 20 7.00 -22.22 -23.84
C GLU A 20 7.17 -23.68 -23.41
N THR A 21 7.07 -23.99 -22.10
CA THR A 21 7.08 -25.40 -21.62
C THR A 21 5.88 -26.20 -22.13
N TRP A 22 4.81 -25.52 -22.54
CA TRP A 22 3.62 -26.12 -23.13
C TRP A 22 3.72 -26.30 -24.65
N GLY A 23 4.79 -25.79 -25.27
CA GLY A 23 4.92 -25.72 -26.74
C GLY A 23 4.08 -24.62 -27.37
N GLU A 24 3.57 -23.68 -26.58
CA GLU A 24 2.76 -22.56 -27.05
C GLU A 24 3.65 -21.33 -27.33
N PRO A 25 3.37 -20.56 -28.39
CA PRO A 25 4.15 -19.37 -28.71
C PRO A 25 3.90 -18.23 -27.70
N ALA A 26 4.91 -17.41 -27.45
CA ALA A 26 4.90 -16.33 -26.44
C ALA A 26 3.70 -15.37 -26.53
N PHE A 27 3.16 -15.12 -27.74
CA PHE A 27 1.99 -14.25 -27.90
C PHE A 27 0.74 -14.81 -27.21
N ARG A 28 0.64 -16.13 -27.00
CA ARG A 28 -0.48 -16.76 -26.27
C ARG A 28 -0.45 -16.41 -24.78
N ALA A 29 0.74 -16.38 -24.18
CA ALA A 29 0.91 -15.87 -22.81
C ALA A 29 0.51 -14.39 -22.73
N THR A 30 0.89 -13.59 -23.73
CA THR A 30 0.49 -12.18 -23.80
C THR A 30 -1.03 -12.01 -23.89
N GLN A 31 -1.72 -12.84 -24.68
CA GLN A 31 -3.18 -12.81 -24.76
C GLN A 31 -3.82 -13.16 -23.41
N THR A 32 -3.34 -14.20 -22.73
CA THR A 32 -3.81 -14.55 -21.38
C THR A 32 -3.59 -13.40 -20.41
N TRP A 33 -2.41 -12.78 -20.43
CA TRP A 33 -2.10 -11.61 -19.62
C TRP A 33 -3.09 -10.46 -19.84
N GLU A 34 -3.42 -10.13 -21.09
CA GLU A 34 -4.40 -9.10 -21.43
C GLU A 34 -5.81 -9.46 -20.93
N TRP A 35 -6.21 -10.74 -21.04
CA TRP A 35 -7.48 -11.23 -20.49
C TRP A 35 -7.58 -11.03 -18.98
N LEU A 36 -6.51 -11.31 -18.25
CA LEU A 36 -6.46 -11.19 -16.80
C LEU A 36 -6.50 -9.73 -16.34
N TYR A 37 -5.72 -8.85 -16.97
CA TYR A 37 -5.44 -7.52 -16.42
C TYR A 37 -6.15 -6.36 -17.13
N GLN A 38 -6.51 -6.50 -18.40
CA GLN A 38 -7.27 -5.47 -19.14
C GLN A 38 -8.76 -5.82 -19.21
N HIS A 39 -9.07 -7.07 -19.54
CA HIS A 39 -10.44 -7.53 -19.64
C HIS A 39 -11.04 -7.91 -18.27
N LEU A 40 -10.18 -8.20 -17.29
CA LEU A 40 -10.54 -8.60 -15.92
C LEU A 40 -11.33 -9.92 -15.88
N ILE A 41 -11.00 -10.84 -16.77
CA ILE A 41 -11.61 -12.16 -16.88
C ILE A 41 -10.82 -13.17 -16.05
N THR A 42 -11.53 -13.88 -15.17
CA THR A 42 -10.93 -14.88 -14.26
C THR A 42 -11.31 -16.32 -14.59
N ASP A 43 -12.04 -16.50 -15.69
CA ASP A 43 -12.53 -17.78 -16.17
C ASP A 43 -11.84 -18.07 -17.50
N PRO A 44 -10.93 -19.07 -17.56
CA PRO A 44 -10.25 -19.47 -18.78
C PRO A 44 -11.21 -19.70 -19.95
N ASP A 45 -12.40 -20.25 -19.72
CA ASP A 45 -13.36 -20.57 -20.78
C ASP A 45 -13.87 -19.32 -21.53
N LYS A 46 -13.80 -18.15 -20.89
CA LYS A 46 -14.20 -16.86 -21.48
C LYS A 46 -13.10 -16.19 -22.30
N MET A 47 -11.88 -16.75 -22.31
CA MET A 47 -10.75 -16.22 -23.09
C MET A 47 -10.85 -16.66 -24.55
N THR A 48 -11.81 -16.10 -25.30
CA THR A 48 -12.23 -16.61 -26.62
C THR A 48 -11.16 -16.53 -27.71
N SER A 49 -10.13 -15.71 -27.53
CA SER A 49 -8.98 -15.64 -28.45
C SER A 49 -8.03 -16.84 -28.33
N LEU A 50 -8.12 -17.61 -27.25
CA LEU A 50 -7.33 -18.83 -27.02
C LEU A 50 -8.04 -20.05 -27.63
N SER A 51 -7.28 -21.05 -28.08
CA SER A 51 -7.85 -22.31 -28.56
C SER A 51 -8.56 -23.05 -27.42
N LYS A 52 -9.52 -23.92 -27.75
CA LYS A 52 -10.22 -24.73 -26.74
C LYS A 52 -9.25 -25.60 -25.94
N SER A 53 -8.28 -26.22 -26.60
CA SER A 53 -7.25 -27.04 -25.94
C SER A 53 -6.42 -26.24 -24.94
N LEU A 54 -6.04 -25.01 -25.28
CA LEU A 54 -5.27 -24.14 -24.42
C LEU A 54 -6.09 -23.66 -23.21
N ARG A 55 -7.38 -23.34 -23.39
CA ARG A 55 -8.28 -22.99 -22.27
C ARG A 55 -8.43 -24.15 -21.28
N THR A 56 -8.65 -25.37 -21.79
CA THR A 56 -8.70 -26.58 -20.97
C THR A 56 -7.40 -26.78 -20.19
N ARG A 57 -6.26 -26.70 -20.87
CA ARG A 57 -4.94 -26.83 -20.23
C ARG A 57 -4.71 -25.77 -19.15
N LEU A 58 -5.10 -24.52 -19.41
CA LEU A 58 -4.98 -23.43 -18.44
C LEU A 58 -5.75 -23.76 -17.15
N ALA A 59 -6.99 -24.24 -17.27
CA ALA A 59 -7.81 -24.63 -16.12
C ALA A 59 -7.26 -25.87 -15.38
N GLU A 60 -6.66 -26.81 -16.11
CA GLU A 60 -6.10 -28.04 -15.55
C GLU A 60 -4.75 -27.82 -14.87
N GLU A 61 -3.88 -26.98 -15.41
CA GLU A 61 -2.50 -26.84 -14.94
C GLU A 61 -2.27 -25.61 -14.05
N THR A 62 -3.17 -24.63 -14.02
CA THR A 62 -2.97 -23.37 -13.28
C THR A 62 -4.12 -23.04 -12.34
N THR A 63 -3.95 -22.00 -11.51
CA THR A 63 -5.02 -21.42 -10.69
C THR A 63 -5.12 -19.91 -10.90
N LEU A 64 -6.30 -19.37 -10.62
CA LEU A 64 -6.61 -17.94 -10.58
C LEU A 64 -7.24 -17.63 -9.23
N GLU A 65 -6.42 -17.58 -8.19
CA GLU A 65 -6.92 -17.38 -6.83
C GLU A 65 -7.25 -15.90 -6.65
N LEU A 66 -8.51 -15.63 -6.34
CA LEU A 66 -9.00 -14.35 -5.87
C LEU A 66 -9.47 -14.48 -4.43
N PRO A 67 -9.38 -13.43 -3.62
CA PRO A 67 -9.89 -13.45 -2.27
C PRO A 67 -11.42 -13.53 -2.25
N THR A 68 -11.95 -14.16 -1.21
CA THR A 68 -13.39 -14.14 -0.90
C THR A 68 -13.70 -12.94 0.00
N VAL A 69 -14.78 -12.22 -0.27
CA VAL A 69 -15.24 -11.14 0.61
C VAL A 69 -16.00 -11.74 1.79
N LEU A 70 -15.45 -11.64 3.00
CA LEU A 70 -16.12 -12.10 4.22
C LEU A 70 -17.02 -11.04 4.83
N ALA A 71 -16.63 -9.77 4.73
CA ALA A 71 -17.40 -8.66 5.25
C ALA A 71 -17.14 -7.40 4.45
N ARG A 72 -18.14 -6.52 4.40
CA ARG A 72 -18.08 -5.22 3.75
C ARG A 72 -18.67 -4.16 4.68
N GLN A 73 -17.99 -3.04 4.79
CA GLN A 73 -18.43 -1.87 5.56
C GLN A 73 -18.28 -0.64 4.68
N GLU A 74 -19.31 0.19 4.65
CA GLU A 74 -19.34 1.45 3.92
C GLU A 74 -19.54 2.58 4.93
N SER A 75 -18.81 3.68 4.78
CA SER A 75 -18.98 4.86 5.62
C SER A 75 -20.35 5.48 5.40
N ILE A 76 -20.84 6.24 6.39
CA ILE A 76 -22.15 6.90 6.37
C ILE A 76 -22.30 7.79 5.12
N ASP A 77 -21.22 8.48 4.73
CA ASP A 77 -21.17 9.34 3.55
C ASP A 77 -20.99 8.58 2.22
N GLY A 78 -20.78 7.26 2.25
CA GLY A 78 -20.54 6.42 1.08
C GLY A 78 -19.20 6.70 0.36
N GLU A 79 -18.32 7.51 0.95
CA GLU A 79 -17.05 7.89 0.33
C GLU A 79 -15.93 6.87 0.59
N THR A 80 -16.09 6.02 1.60
CA THR A 80 -15.08 5.03 1.99
C THR A 80 -15.71 3.67 2.21
N ARG A 81 -15.15 2.66 1.56
CA ARG A 81 -15.52 1.27 1.76
C ARG A 81 -14.34 0.45 2.23
N LYS A 82 -14.58 -0.43 3.19
CA LYS A 82 -13.63 -1.45 3.63
C LYS A 82 -14.18 -2.84 3.37
N ASP A 83 -13.39 -3.66 2.68
CA ASP A 83 -13.68 -5.08 2.45
C ASP A 83 -12.70 -5.94 3.26
N LEU A 84 -13.23 -6.87 4.05
CA LEU A 84 -12.47 -7.95 4.68
C LEU A 84 -12.39 -9.11 3.69
N LEU A 85 -11.16 -9.47 3.33
CA LEU A 85 -10.84 -10.44 2.31
C LEU A 85 -10.18 -11.67 2.93
N GLU A 86 -10.69 -12.85 2.61
CA GLU A 86 -10.08 -14.14 2.95
C GLU A 86 -9.20 -14.63 1.80
N LEU A 87 -7.98 -15.03 2.14
CA LEU A 87 -6.99 -15.58 1.22
C LEU A 87 -7.13 -17.11 1.13
N SER A 88 -6.47 -17.71 0.14
CA SER A 88 -6.54 -19.16 -0.12
C SER A 88 -6.14 -20.07 1.05
N ASP A 89 -5.37 -19.54 2.01
CA ASP A 89 -4.93 -20.23 3.21
C ASP A 89 -5.76 -19.90 4.46
N GLY A 90 -6.90 -19.21 4.29
CA GLY A 90 -7.79 -18.81 5.38
C GLY A 90 -7.33 -17.59 6.17
N ALA A 91 -6.16 -17.01 5.85
CA ALA A 91 -5.75 -15.75 6.45
C ALA A 91 -6.63 -14.60 5.92
N THR A 92 -6.85 -13.57 6.74
CA THR A 92 -7.63 -12.40 6.32
C THR A 92 -6.80 -11.13 6.23
N ILE A 93 -7.15 -10.28 5.28
CA ILE A 93 -6.61 -8.93 5.10
C ILE A 93 -7.75 -7.96 4.81
N GLU A 94 -7.50 -6.68 5.02
CA GLU A 94 -8.45 -5.62 4.65
C GLU A 94 -7.93 -4.83 3.44
N VAL A 95 -8.86 -4.42 2.58
CA VAL A 95 -8.62 -3.47 1.48
C VAL A 95 -9.62 -2.33 1.59
N ILE A 96 -9.17 -1.10 1.33
CA ILE A 96 -10.04 0.09 1.37
C ILE A 96 -10.19 0.67 -0.02
N LEU A 97 -11.42 1.01 -0.41
CA LEU A 97 -11.72 1.86 -1.55
C LEU A 97 -12.16 3.24 -1.05
N MET A 98 -11.47 4.28 -1.50
CA MET A 98 -11.81 5.67 -1.23
C MET A 98 -12.30 6.35 -2.50
N ARG A 99 -13.43 7.06 -2.41
CA ARG A 99 -14.08 7.79 -3.50
C ARG A 99 -13.95 9.29 -3.23
N TYR A 100 -13.27 9.97 -4.15
CA TYR A 100 -13.20 11.43 -4.21
C TYR A 100 -13.95 11.89 -5.47
N ILE A 101 -14.18 13.18 -5.63
CA ILE A 101 -14.89 13.74 -6.79
C ILE A 101 -14.34 13.16 -8.12
N ASP A 102 -13.03 13.29 -8.35
CA ASP A 102 -12.38 12.85 -9.60
C ASP A 102 -11.44 11.63 -9.43
N ARG A 103 -11.49 10.95 -8.29
CA ARG A 103 -10.51 9.91 -7.95
C ARG A 103 -11.14 8.70 -7.27
N ARG A 104 -10.63 7.51 -7.59
CA ARG A 104 -10.88 6.26 -6.87
C ARG A 104 -9.54 5.71 -6.41
N SER A 105 -9.32 5.64 -5.11
CA SER A 105 -8.05 5.23 -4.53
C SER A 105 -8.19 3.92 -3.77
N ALA A 106 -7.32 2.96 -4.05
CA ALA A 106 -7.22 1.71 -3.31
C ALA A 106 -6.13 1.81 -2.23
N CYS A 107 -6.45 1.43 -1.01
CA CYS A 107 -5.46 1.20 0.05
C CYS A 107 -5.23 -0.31 0.17
N LEU A 108 -4.03 -0.76 -0.20
CA LEU A 108 -3.70 -2.17 -0.29
C LEU A 108 -2.85 -2.64 0.89
N SER A 109 -3.11 -3.86 1.32
CA SER A 109 -2.30 -4.61 2.26
C SER A 109 -1.14 -5.32 1.55
N THR A 110 0.00 -5.45 2.22
CA THR A 110 1.22 -6.12 1.73
C THR A 110 1.65 -7.29 2.61
N GLN A 111 1.10 -7.41 3.82
CA GLN A 111 1.38 -8.49 4.75
C GLN A 111 0.08 -8.91 5.46
N VAL A 112 0.07 -10.10 6.04
CA VAL A 112 -0.92 -10.48 7.05
C VAL A 112 -0.37 -10.07 8.41
N GLY A 113 -0.90 -8.98 8.95
CA GLY A 113 -0.34 -8.30 10.13
C GLY A 113 0.83 -7.37 9.76
N CYS A 114 1.66 -6.97 10.72
CA CYS A 114 2.84 -6.14 10.47
C CYS A 114 3.92 -6.36 11.55
N ALA A 115 5.18 -6.54 11.12
CA ALA A 115 6.29 -6.80 12.03
C ALA A 115 6.90 -5.55 12.66
N VAL A 116 6.52 -4.35 12.20
CA VAL A 116 7.12 -3.08 12.67
C VAL A 116 6.69 -2.74 14.09
N GLY A 117 5.46 -3.08 14.47
CA GLY A 117 4.96 -2.86 15.83
C GLY A 117 4.75 -1.39 16.22
N CYS A 118 4.37 -0.51 15.28
CA CYS A 118 4.01 0.88 15.62
C CYS A 118 2.88 0.90 16.64
N ARG A 119 3.07 1.57 17.79
CA ARG A 119 2.14 1.49 18.93
C ARG A 119 0.73 2.01 18.62
N PHE A 120 0.64 3.09 17.85
CA PHE A 120 -0.61 3.72 17.45
C PHE A 120 -1.35 2.99 16.30
N CYS A 121 -0.81 1.88 15.79
CA CYS A 121 -1.36 1.14 14.65
C CYS A 121 -1.96 -0.20 15.09
N ALA A 122 -3.25 -0.42 14.83
CA ALA A 122 -3.95 -1.67 15.11
C ALA A 122 -3.29 -2.89 14.44
N THR A 123 -2.80 -2.73 13.20
CA THR A 123 -2.09 -3.82 12.50
C THR A 123 -0.77 -4.18 13.19
N GLY A 124 -0.06 -3.19 13.75
CA GLY A 124 1.16 -3.43 14.53
C GLY A 124 0.89 -4.17 15.84
N GLN A 125 -0.27 -3.93 16.46
CA GLN A 125 -0.72 -4.57 17.71
C GLN A 125 -1.07 -6.05 17.51
N MET A 126 -1.45 -6.46 16.29
CA MET A 126 -1.78 -7.86 15.97
C MET A 126 -0.55 -8.77 15.78
N GLY A 127 0.64 -8.18 15.62
CA GLY A 127 1.84 -8.90 15.22
C GLY A 127 1.86 -9.27 13.73
N PHE A 128 2.84 -10.10 13.35
CA PHE A 128 3.09 -10.52 11.97
C PHE A 128 2.86 -12.02 11.81
N LYS A 129 2.14 -12.41 10.77
CA LYS A 129 1.96 -13.81 10.40
C LYS A 129 2.82 -14.20 9.20
N ARG A 130 2.62 -13.53 8.06
CA ARG A 130 3.36 -13.82 6.83
C ARG A 130 3.32 -12.66 5.83
N GLN A 131 4.21 -12.77 4.84
CA GLN A 131 4.17 -11.94 3.65
C GLN A 131 3.00 -12.31 2.74
N LEU A 132 2.44 -11.32 2.05
CA LEU A 132 1.60 -11.58 0.89
C LEU A 132 2.45 -11.89 -0.33
N ARG A 133 1.99 -12.81 -1.17
CA ARG A 133 2.56 -13.03 -2.51
C ARG A 133 2.18 -11.88 -3.42
N SER A 134 2.94 -11.66 -4.50
CA SER A 134 2.62 -10.65 -5.51
C SER A 134 1.17 -10.77 -6.01
N GLY A 135 0.72 -11.98 -6.29
CA GLY A 135 -0.65 -12.27 -6.73
C GLY A 135 -1.72 -11.92 -5.70
N GLU A 136 -1.45 -12.04 -4.40
CA GLU A 136 -2.38 -11.65 -3.34
C GLU A 136 -2.50 -10.12 -3.21
N ILE A 137 -1.41 -9.39 -3.47
CA ILE A 137 -1.43 -7.92 -3.55
C ILE A 137 -2.21 -7.47 -4.79
N ILE A 138 -1.93 -8.09 -5.94
CA ILE A 138 -2.61 -7.86 -7.21
C ILE A 138 -4.12 -8.17 -7.12
N ALA A 139 -4.49 -9.25 -6.44
CA ALA A 139 -5.88 -9.68 -6.35
C ALA A 139 -6.78 -8.68 -5.62
N GLN A 140 -6.23 -7.91 -4.67
CA GLN A 140 -6.94 -6.78 -4.04
C GLN A 140 -7.28 -5.69 -5.07
N VAL A 141 -6.36 -5.40 -6.00
CA VAL A 141 -6.59 -4.42 -7.08
C VAL A 141 -7.64 -4.93 -8.05
N LEU A 142 -7.54 -6.20 -8.46
CA LEU A 142 -8.49 -6.84 -9.38
C LEU A 142 -9.90 -6.89 -8.78
N HIS A 143 -10.03 -7.19 -7.49
CA HIS A 143 -11.29 -7.13 -6.75
C HIS A 143 -11.97 -5.76 -6.91
N LEU A 144 -11.24 -4.67 -6.62
CA LEU A 144 -11.77 -3.31 -6.74
C LEU A 144 -12.01 -2.88 -8.19
N MET A 145 -11.11 -3.21 -9.11
CA MET A 145 -11.24 -2.84 -10.53
C MET A 145 -12.48 -3.48 -11.18
N ARG A 146 -12.76 -4.75 -10.88
CA ARG A 146 -13.93 -5.47 -11.43
C ARG A 146 -15.23 -4.83 -10.98
N GLU A 147 -15.32 -4.49 -9.70
CA GLU A 147 -16.51 -3.85 -9.15
C GLU A 147 -16.69 -2.41 -9.66
N LEU A 148 -15.61 -1.63 -9.75
CA LEU A 148 -15.70 -0.28 -10.33
C LEU A 148 -16.10 -0.35 -11.82
N LYS A 149 -15.57 -1.31 -12.57
CA LYS A 149 -15.92 -1.51 -13.99
C LYS A 149 -17.41 -1.84 -14.17
N SER A 150 -18.03 -2.60 -13.26
CA SER A 150 -19.48 -2.85 -13.32
C SER A 150 -20.32 -1.62 -12.98
N GLN A 151 -19.70 -0.55 -12.48
CA GLN A 151 -20.31 0.75 -12.17
C GLN A 151 -19.88 1.84 -13.18
N ASP A 152 -19.26 1.46 -14.30
CA ASP A 152 -18.65 2.36 -15.28
C ASP A 152 -17.63 3.35 -14.68
N GLN A 153 -16.94 2.91 -13.63
CA GLN A 153 -15.89 3.65 -12.95
C GLN A 153 -14.53 2.96 -13.14
N LYS A 154 -13.45 3.72 -12.92
CA LYS A 154 -12.08 3.21 -13.00
C LYS A 154 -11.34 3.46 -11.69
N LEU A 155 -10.54 2.48 -11.29
CA LEU A 155 -9.56 2.69 -10.23
C LEU A 155 -8.46 3.60 -10.78
N THR A 156 -8.16 4.69 -10.08
CA THR A 156 -7.20 5.68 -10.58
C THR A 156 -5.92 5.73 -9.76
N ASN A 157 -5.99 5.50 -8.45
CA ASN A 157 -4.85 5.64 -7.56
C ASN A 157 -4.70 4.43 -6.63
N ILE A 158 -3.46 4.15 -6.24
CA ILE A 158 -3.12 3.05 -5.35
C ILE A 158 -2.17 3.58 -4.26
N VAL A 159 -2.44 3.23 -3.01
CA VAL A 159 -1.53 3.47 -1.90
C VAL A 159 -1.26 2.15 -1.18
N LEU A 160 0.01 1.84 -0.95
CA LEU A 160 0.45 0.69 -0.17
C LEU A 160 0.57 1.14 1.29
N MET A 161 -0.59 1.42 1.89
CA MET A 161 -0.75 1.95 3.26
C MET A 161 -1.76 1.14 4.07
N GLY A 162 -2.11 -0.07 3.61
CA GLY A 162 -2.97 -1.01 4.31
C GLY A 162 -2.21 -1.77 5.40
N MET A 163 -2.48 -3.06 5.52
CA MET A 163 -1.78 -3.90 6.50
C MET A 163 -0.37 -4.24 6.02
N GLY A 164 0.63 -4.03 6.88
CA GLY A 164 2.01 -4.45 6.65
C GLY A 164 2.98 -3.34 6.24
N GLU A 165 4.27 -3.68 6.25
CA GLU A 165 5.39 -2.84 5.80
C GLU A 165 5.86 -3.29 4.40
N PRO A 166 5.57 -2.51 3.33
CA PRO A 166 5.88 -2.90 1.96
C PRO A 166 7.36 -3.20 1.72
N LEU A 167 8.29 -2.47 2.33
CA LEU A 167 9.72 -2.70 2.11
C LEU A 167 10.29 -3.91 2.86
N LEU A 168 9.56 -4.47 3.83
CA LEU A 168 9.87 -5.78 4.39
C LEU A 168 9.36 -6.92 3.49
N ASN A 169 8.39 -6.66 2.61
CA ASN A 169 7.90 -7.59 1.58
C ASN A 169 8.37 -7.21 0.17
N TYR A 170 9.63 -6.78 0.06
CA TYR A 170 10.13 -6.03 -1.09
C TYR A 170 9.83 -6.68 -2.45
N ASP A 171 10.22 -7.94 -2.65
CA ASP A 171 10.16 -8.58 -3.96
C ASP A 171 8.71 -8.80 -4.42
N ASN A 172 7.82 -9.24 -3.53
CA ASN A 172 6.40 -9.42 -3.86
C ASN A 172 5.70 -8.08 -4.11
N THR A 173 5.98 -7.07 -3.26
CA THR A 173 5.43 -5.72 -3.43
C THR A 173 5.85 -5.14 -4.78
N LEU A 174 7.12 -5.29 -5.15
CA LEU A 174 7.64 -4.68 -6.36
C LEU A 174 7.21 -5.42 -7.63
N ALA A 175 7.12 -6.76 -7.58
CA ALA A 175 6.48 -7.54 -8.63
C ALA A 175 5.01 -7.11 -8.85
N ALA A 176 4.26 -6.89 -7.76
CA ALA A 176 2.89 -6.40 -7.84
C ALA A 176 2.81 -5.00 -8.46
N ILE A 177 3.67 -4.05 -8.05
CA ILE A 177 3.75 -2.71 -8.66
C ILE A 177 4.07 -2.82 -10.15
N ARG A 178 5.07 -3.62 -10.54
CA ARG A 178 5.46 -3.82 -11.95
C ARG A 178 4.29 -4.35 -12.78
N CYS A 179 3.49 -5.28 -12.23
CA CYS A 179 2.27 -5.76 -12.87
C CYS A 179 1.22 -4.64 -13.04
N MET A 180 1.00 -3.81 -12.01
CA MET A 180 0.03 -2.71 -12.05
C MET A 180 0.38 -1.65 -13.11
N ILE A 181 1.68 -1.37 -13.30
CA ILE A 181 2.15 -0.33 -14.23
C ILE A 181 2.40 -0.87 -15.63
N HIS A 182 2.37 -2.20 -15.83
CA HIS A 182 2.72 -2.81 -17.11
C HIS A 182 1.76 -2.33 -18.21
N PRO A 183 2.27 -1.89 -19.39
CA PRO A 183 1.43 -1.31 -20.44
C PRO A 183 0.45 -2.31 -21.06
N LYS A 184 0.82 -3.60 -21.12
CA LYS A 184 -0.10 -4.69 -21.51
C LYS A 184 -0.93 -5.23 -20.34
N GLY A 185 -0.66 -4.76 -19.12
CA GLY A 185 -1.37 -5.13 -17.89
C GLY A 185 -2.43 -4.09 -17.56
N MET A 186 -2.47 -3.66 -16.29
CA MET A 186 -3.44 -2.68 -15.81
C MET A 186 -3.15 -1.25 -16.27
N ALA A 187 -1.93 -0.99 -16.77
CA ALA A 187 -1.48 0.30 -17.30
C ALA A 187 -1.73 1.49 -16.35
N ILE A 188 -1.62 1.28 -15.03
CA ILE A 188 -1.80 2.33 -14.04
C ILE A 188 -0.58 3.26 -14.10
N GLY A 189 -0.82 4.56 -14.26
CA GLY A 189 0.25 5.55 -14.29
C GLY A 189 1.07 5.51 -12.99
N GLN A 190 2.39 5.35 -13.11
CA GLN A 190 3.29 5.11 -11.96
C GLN A 190 3.16 6.16 -10.85
N ARG A 191 3.00 7.44 -11.22
CA ARG A 191 2.82 8.57 -10.29
C ARG A 191 1.49 8.56 -9.53
N ARG A 192 0.59 7.64 -9.85
CA ARG A 192 -0.67 7.41 -9.14
C ARG A 192 -0.55 6.29 -8.10
N ILE A 193 0.63 5.67 -8.00
CA ILE A 193 0.97 4.68 -6.98
C ILE A 193 1.88 5.34 -5.94
N THR A 194 1.54 5.18 -4.66
CA THR A 194 2.39 5.61 -3.54
C THR A 194 2.76 4.39 -2.69
N LEU A 195 4.05 4.15 -2.53
CA LEU A 195 4.59 3.18 -1.58
C LEU A 195 4.93 3.91 -0.28
N SER A 196 4.33 3.47 0.83
CA SER A 196 4.67 3.98 2.16
C SER A 196 5.62 3.03 2.88
N THR A 197 6.53 3.57 3.70
CA THR A 197 7.42 2.77 4.55
C THR A 197 7.61 3.40 5.92
N ALA A 198 7.76 2.57 6.96
CA ALA A 198 8.18 2.92 8.31
C ALA A 198 9.67 3.31 8.42
N GLY A 199 10.39 3.36 7.30
CA GLY A 199 11.80 3.77 7.26
C GLY A 199 12.77 2.59 7.22
N ILE A 200 12.47 1.56 6.42
CA ILE A 200 13.40 0.44 6.20
C ILE A 200 14.56 0.92 5.33
N ALA A 201 15.61 1.43 5.96
CA ALA A 201 16.75 2.08 5.29
C ALA A 201 17.36 1.28 4.11
N PRO A 202 17.69 -0.03 4.24
CA PRO A 202 18.17 -0.82 3.10
C PRO A 202 17.12 -0.95 1.98
N GLY A 203 15.83 -0.99 2.31
CA GLY A 203 14.74 -1.02 1.35
C GLY A 203 14.64 0.27 0.54
N ILE A 204 14.76 1.43 1.19
CA ILE A 204 14.77 2.74 0.51
C ILE A 204 15.96 2.84 -0.44
N ARG A 205 17.17 2.44 0.01
CA ARG A 205 18.37 2.39 -0.83
C ARG A 205 18.20 1.49 -2.05
N ARG A 206 17.52 0.35 -1.90
CA ARG A 206 17.22 -0.56 -3.02
C ARG A 206 16.20 0.08 -3.96
N PHE A 207 15.11 0.64 -3.42
CA PHE A 207 14.04 1.29 -4.20
C PHE A 207 14.51 2.48 -5.04
N ALA A 208 15.47 3.27 -4.55
CA ALA A 208 16.09 4.35 -5.32
C ALA A 208 16.74 3.87 -6.64
N LYS A 209 17.09 2.58 -6.75
CA LYS A 209 17.78 2.00 -7.90
C LYS A 209 16.83 1.37 -8.93
N GLU A 210 15.54 1.32 -8.66
CA GLU A 210 14.55 0.61 -9.48
C GLU A 210 14.09 1.40 -10.73
N ASP A 211 14.50 2.66 -10.85
CA ASP A 211 14.13 3.57 -11.96
C ASP A 211 12.59 3.70 -12.15
N LEU A 212 11.85 3.64 -11.04
CA LEU A 212 10.41 3.78 -11.02
C LEU A 212 10.00 5.21 -10.67
N GLN A 213 8.92 5.68 -11.28
CA GLN A 213 8.26 6.94 -10.97
C GLN A 213 7.13 6.80 -9.94
N VAL A 214 7.18 5.74 -9.13
CA VAL A 214 6.26 5.51 -8.00
C VAL A 214 6.62 6.49 -6.89
N ASN A 215 5.61 7.08 -6.24
CA ASN A 215 5.85 8.04 -5.15
C ASN A 215 6.29 7.30 -3.88
N LEU A 216 7.21 7.90 -3.13
CA LEU A 216 7.67 7.40 -1.84
C LEU A 216 7.06 8.25 -0.72
N ALA A 217 6.38 7.57 0.21
CA ALA A 217 5.97 8.13 1.48
C ALA A 217 6.74 7.47 2.62
N VAL A 218 7.13 8.24 3.64
CA VAL A 218 7.87 7.77 4.81
C VAL A 218 7.07 8.12 6.06
N SER A 219 6.64 7.08 6.78
CA SER A 219 6.04 7.19 8.11
C SER A 219 7.09 7.65 9.13
N LEU A 220 7.08 8.95 9.43
CA LEU A 220 8.07 9.59 10.30
C LEU A 220 7.59 9.64 11.75
N HIS A 221 6.46 10.30 11.97
CA HIS A 221 5.67 10.37 13.21
C HIS A 221 6.36 10.88 14.49
N ALA A 222 7.66 11.17 14.46
CA ALA A 222 8.39 11.92 15.47
C ALA A 222 9.71 12.40 14.90
N ALA A 223 10.21 13.53 15.40
CA ALA A 223 11.45 14.18 15.00
C ALA A 223 12.55 14.09 16.07
N THR A 224 12.38 13.28 17.12
CA THR A 224 13.47 12.92 18.04
C THR A 224 13.56 11.40 18.15
N ASP A 225 14.78 10.86 18.26
CA ASP A 225 14.99 9.41 18.25
C ASP A 225 14.35 8.70 19.44
N GLU A 226 14.33 9.35 20.61
CA GLU A 226 13.68 8.84 21.81
C GLU A 226 12.18 8.61 21.56
N LEU A 227 11.46 9.67 21.17
CA LEU A 227 10.02 9.59 20.90
C LEU A 227 9.72 8.66 19.72
N ARG A 228 10.52 8.74 18.65
CA ARG A 228 10.32 7.87 17.48
C ARG A 228 10.52 6.41 17.84
N SER A 229 11.51 6.08 18.68
CA SER A 229 11.72 4.70 19.14
C SER A 229 10.62 4.18 20.06
N ASP A 230 9.96 5.08 20.80
CA ASP A 230 8.81 4.73 21.61
C ASP A 230 7.59 4.41 20.73
N LEU A 231 7.27 5.30 19.79
CA LEU A 231 6.11 5.15 18.89
C LEU A 231 6.33 4.08 17.81
N MET A 232 7.54 3.98 17.27
CA MET A 232 7.93 3.16 16.11
C MET A 232 9.25 2.40 16.40
N PRO A 233 9.18 1.16 16.91
CA PRO A 233 10.36 0.38 17.32
C PRO A 233 11.46 0.22 16.25
N VAL A 234 11.10 0.30 14.97
CA VAL A 234 12.05 0.27 13.84
C VAL A 234 13.15 1.34 13.95
N ASN A 235 12.88 2.47 14.62
CA ASN A 235 13.85 3.54 14.80
C ASN A 235 15.09 3.12 15.60
N ARG A 236 14.96 2.12 16.49
CA ARG A 236 16.11 1.58 17.23
C ARG A 236 17.12 0.89 16.31
N ARG A 237 16.66 0.40 15.15
CA ARG A 237 17.50 -0.22 14.13
C ARG A 237 17.95 0.78 13.06
N TYR A 238 17.04 1.64 12.61
CA TYR A 238 17.29 2.67 11.60
C TYR A 238 16.85 4.03 12.19
N ASN A 239 17.78 4.68 12.88
CA ASN A 239 17.52 5.94 13.57
C ASN A 239 17.26 7.09 12.59
N LEU A 240 16.87 8.26 13.11
CA LEU A 240 16.54 9.42 12.28
C LEU A 240 17.70 9.84 11.37
N ASN A 241 18.94 9.82 11.86
CA ASN A 241 20.10 10.21 11.04
C ASN A 241 20.30 9.27 9.85
N GLU A 242 20.22 7.95 10.05
CA GLU A 242 20.29 7.00 8.93
C GLU A 242 19.10 7.17 7.99
N LEU A 243 17.88 7.31 8.53
CA LEU A 243 16.66 7.48 7.74
C LEU A 243 16.75 8.70 6.83
N PHE A 244 17.12 9.86 7.36
CA PHE A 244 17.23 11.08 6.57
C PHE A 244 18.37 11.01 5.57
N SER A 245 19.49 10.36 5.91
CA SER A 245 20.59 10.11 4.96
C SER A 245 20.14 9.27 3.76
N VAL A 246 19.39 8.18 3.97
CA VAL A 246 18.89 7.36 2.85
C VAL A 246 17.78 8.03 2.06
N VAL A 247 16.94 8.84 2.69
CA VAL A 247 15.91 9.61 2.01
C VAL A 247 16.55 10.68 1.14
N GLN A 248 17.58 11.38 1.64
CA GLN A 248 18.33 12.33 0.82
C GLN A 248 18.98 11.62 -0.37
N GLY A 249 19.61 10.46 -0.16
CA GLY A 249 20.17 9.67 -1.28
C GLY A 249 19.13 9.20 -2.30
N TYR A 250 17.88 8.94 -1.87
CA TYR A 250 16.76 8.67 -2.79
C TYR A 250 16.39 9.92 -3.60
N ILE A 251 16.29 11.08 -2.94
CA ILE A 251 15.99 12.36 -3.59
C ILE A 251 17.08 12.72 -4.60
N ASP A 252 18.35 12.65 -4.22
CA ASP A 252 19.49 13.01 -5.09
C ASP A 252 19.52 12.15 -6.36
N ARG A 253 19.19 10.86 -6.23
CA ARG A 253 19.19 9.92 -7.35
C ARG A 253 17.98 10.07 -8.28
N THR A 254 16.81 10.32 -7.71
CA THR A 254 15.54 10.27 -8.47
C THR A 254 15.00 11.65 -8.82
N ASN A 255 15.47 12.70 -8.14
CA ASN A 255 14.93 14.06 -8.15
C ASN A 255 13.41 14.10 -7.91
N ARG A 256 12.91 13.20 -7.06
CA ARG A 256 11.48 13.08 -6.73
C ARG A 256 11.20 13.55 -5.33
N GLN A 257 10.06 14.22 -5.16
CA GLN A 257 9.59 14.63 -3.84
C GLN A 257 9.22 13.41 -2.98
N VAL A 258 9.66 13.42 -1.72
CA VAL A 258 9.28 12.43 -0.71
C VAL A 258 8.23 13.03 0.22
N THR A 259 7.17 12.27 0.49
CA THR A 259 6.16 12.67 1.47
C THR A 259 6.49 12.09 2.83
N PHE A 260 6.61 12.91 3.87
CA PHE A 260 6.68 12.45 5.25
C PHE A 260 5.28 12.43 5.85
N GLU A 261 4.84 11.25 6.28
CA GLU A 261 3.56 11.08 6.98
C GLU A 261 3.79 11.34 8.48
N TRP A 262 2.97 12.21 9.07
CA TRP A 262 3.04 12.59 10.47
C TRP A 262 1.67 12.44 11.12
N VAL A 263 1.52 11.51 12.06
CA VAL A 263 0.28 11.37 12.81
C VAL A 263 0.31 12.38 13.95
N LEU A 264 -0.76 13.15 14.13
CA LEU A 264 -0.87 14.18 15.15
C LEU A 264 -1.54 13.59 16.40
N ILE A 265 -0.73 13.40 17.44
CA ILE A 265 -1.10 12.82 18.73
C ILE A 265 -0.94 13.90 19.80
N GLU A 266 -2.06 14.24 20.42
CA GLU A 266 -2.18 15.29 21.43
C GLU A 266 -1.19 15.08 22.59
N ASP A 267 -0.42 16.12 22.90
CA ASP A 267 0.58 16.19 23.97
C ASP A 267 1.76 15.21 23.82
N VAL A 268 1.90 14.57 22.67
CA VAL A 268 2.93 13.55 22.43
C VAL A 268 3.90 13.99 21.34
N ASN A 269 3.38 14.27 20.13
CA ASN A 269 4.21 14.60 18.97
C ASN A 269 3.71 15.81 18.18
N ASP A 270 2.76 16.56 18.74
CA ASP A 270 2.22 17.81 18.20
C ASP A 270 2.76 19.04 18.93
N THR A 271 3.88 18.88 19.65
CA THR A 271 4.52 19.97 20.41
C THR A 271 5.34 20.88 19.50
N GLU A 272 5.58 22.11 19.96
CA GLU A 272 6.45 23.07 19.25
C GLU A 272 7.87 22.53 19.03
N GLU A 273 8.43 21.82 20.01
CA GLU A 273 9.75 21.20 19.92
C GLU A 273 9.81 20.22 18.74
N GLN A 274 8.79 19.36 18.60
CA GLN A 274 8.71 18.41 17.50
C GLN A 274 8.53 19.10 16.16
N ALA A 275 7.72 20.15 16.09
CA ALA A 275 7.54 20.95 14.87
C ALA A 275 8.86 21.61 14.42
N LEU A 276 9.60 22.21 15.36
CA LEU A 276 10.90 22.83 15.10
C LEU A 276 11.94 21.79 14.67
N ALA A 277 11.99 20.64 15.35
CA ALA A 277 12.90 19.55 15.04
C ALA A 277 12.59 18.87 13.69
N LEU A 278 11.29 18.78 13.34
CA LEU A 278 10.85 18.33 12.03
C LEU A 278 11.31 19.32 10.96
N ALA A 279 10.98 20.60 11.12
CA ALA A 279 11.34 21.66 10.19
C ALA A 279 12.86 21.72 9.94
N ALA A 280 13.67 21.57 11.00
CA ALA A 280 15.12 21.53 10.89
C ALA A 280 15.64 20.36 10.02
N ARG A 281 14.98 19.19 10.09
CA ARG A 281 15.39 18.01 9.31
C ARG A 281 14.96 18.05 7.85
N VAL A 282 13.78 18.61 7.57
CA VAL A 282 13.21 18.63 6.21
C VAL A 282 13.57 19.90 5.42
N SER A 283 14.11 20.92 6.07
CA SER A 283 14.52 22.16 5.41
C SER A 283 15.56 21.88 4.31
N GLY A 284 15.31 22.44 3.11
CA GLY A 284 16.17 22.24 1.94
C GLY A 284 15.98 20.90 1.22
N MET A 285 15.19 19.97 1.76
CA MET A 285 14.87 18.72 1.08
C MET A 285 13.70 18.91 0.11
N LEU A 286 13.69 18.15 -0.98
CA LEU A 286 12.51 18.02 -1.84
C LEU A 286 11.47 17.13 -1.13
N ALA A 287 10.80 17.71 -0.14
CA ALA A 287 9.90 17.00 0.75
C ALA A 287 8.54 17.71 0.91
N HIS A 288 7.54 16.94 1.32
CA HIS A 288 6.22 17.43 1.73
C HIS A 288 5.80 16.70 3.01
N VAL A 289 5.20 17.40 3.97
CA VAL A 289 4.70 16.80 5.21
C VAL A 289 3.19 16.62 5.13
N ASN A 290 2.71 15.38 5.21
CA ASN A 290 1.29 15.08 5.32
C ASN A 290 0.91 14.86 6.78
N LEU A 291 0.19 15.83 7.35
CA LEU A 291 -0.31 15.78 8.72
C LEU A 291 -1.60 14.97 8.77
N ILE A 292 -1.64 13.93 9.59
CA ILE A 292 -2.75 12.99 9.71
C ILE A 292 -3.30 13.06 11.13
N PRO A 293 -4.55 13.47 11.35
CA PRO A 293 -5.17 13.34 12.66
C PRO A 293 -5.18 11.89 13.14
N LEU A 294 -4.84 11.63 14.41
CA LEU A 294 -4.89 10.28 14.96
C LEU A 294 -6.28 9.67 14.85
N ASN A 295 -6.35 8.45 14.33
CA ASN A 295 -7.56 7.63 14.39
C ASN A 295 -7.51 6.75 15.63
N PRO A 296 -8.62 6.61 16.38
CA PRO A 296 -8.63 5.80 17.59
C PRO A 296 -8.39 4.32 17.29
N THR A 297 -7.61 3.65 18.13
CA THR A 297 -7.40 2.20 18.11
C THR A 297 -7.58 1.62 19.51
N THR A 298 -7.86 0.32 19.63
CA THR A 298 -8.12 -0.32 20.93
C THR A 298 -6.88 -0.42 21.81
N GLY A 299 -5.68 -0.52 21.24
CA GLY A 299 -4.42 -0.73 21.97
C GLY A 299 -3.58 0.54 22.19
N PHE A 300 -4.09 1.73 21.87
CA PHE A 300 -3.37 2.99 22.05
C PHE A 300 -4.29 4.08 22.61
N SER A 301 -3.92 4.64 23.76
CA SER A 301 -4.72 5.62 24.51
C SER A 301 -4.53 7.07 24.06
N GLY A 302 -3.68 7.34 23.07
CA GLY A 302 -3.46 8.69 22.56
C GLY A 302 -4.73 9.30 21.96
N ARG A 303 -4.80 10.63 21.98
CA ARG A 303 -5.90 11.42 21.43
C ARG A 303 -5.45 12.15 20.16
N PRO A 304 -6.35 12.42 19.23
CA PRO A 304 -6.01 13.33 18.13
C PRO A 304 -5.79 14.74 18.67
N SER A 305 -4.78 15.43 18.13
CA SER A 305 -4.49 16.82 18.46
C SER A 305 -5.70 17.75 18.31
N SER A 306 -5.79 18.72 19.22
CA SER A 306 -6.78 19.80 19.17
C SER A 306 -6.53 20.76 17.99
N PRO A 307 -7.56 21.48 17.51
CA PRO A 307 -7.37 22.50 16.47
C PRO A 307 -6.29 23.52 16.82
N GLU A 308 -6.18 23.92 18.09
CA GLU A 308 -5.22 24.89 18.58
C GLU A 308 -3.78 24.36 18.48
N HIS A 309 -3.55 23.09 18.85
CA HIS A 309 -2.23 22.45 18.70
C HIS A 309 -1.84 22.30 17.23
N ILE A 310 -2.80 21.92 16.38
CA ILE A 310 -2.57 21.81 14.94
C ILE A 310 -2.17 23.17 14.38
N GLU A 311 -2.88 24.25 14.74
CA GLU A 311 -2.58 25.60 14.29
C GLU A 311 -1.17 26.04 14.70
N VAL A 312 -0.78 25.81 15.96
CA VAL A 312 0.59 26.10 16.44
C VAL A 312 1.63 25.31 15.65
N PHE A 313 1.42 24.01 15.47
CA PHE A 313 2.32 23.14 14.73
C PHE A 313 2.48 23.62 13.27
N THR A 314 1.38 23.92 12.59
CA THR A 314 1.39 24.38 11.19
C THR A 314 1.98 25.77 11.04
N ASN A 315 1.74 26.69 11.98
CA ASN A 315 2.35 28.02 11.98
C ASN A 315 3.88 27.96 12.03
N ILE A 316 4.45 26.98 12.75
CA ILE A 316 5.90 26.75 12.77
C ILE A 316 6.39 26.26 11.41
N LEU A 317 5.67 25.32 10.78
CA LEU A 317 6.01 24.82 9.44
C LEU A 317 5.95 25.94 8.40
N ASP A 318 4.92 26.79 8.44
CA ASP A 318 4.77 27.96 7.56
C ASP A 318 5.92 28.94 7.69
N ARG A 319 6.28 29.34 8.93
CA ARG A 319 7.41 30.24 9.21
C ARG A 319 8.74 29.69 8.75
N ARG A 320 8.86 28.37 8.63
CA ARG A 320 10.05 27.66 8.14
C ARG A 320 9.95 27.27 6.66
N HIS A 321 8.89 27.69 5.98
CA HIS A 321 8.60 27.40 4.57
C HIS A 321 8.58 25.89 4.24
N ILE A 322 8.11 25.07 5.16
CA ILE A 322 7.96 23.64 4.96
C ILE A 322 6.62 23.37 4.28
N SER A 323 6.64 22.71 3.12
CA SER A 323 5.42 22.31 2.44
C SER A 323 4.67 21.25 3.25
N TYR A 324 3.42 21.51 3.58
CA TYR A 324 2.57 20.54 4.29
C TYR A 324 1.12 20.53 3.78
N SER A 325 0.40 19.47 4.12
CA SER A 325 -1.06 19.39 3.99
C SER A 325 -1.66 18.73 5.23
N LEU A 326 -2.88 19.11 5.59
CA LEU A 326 -3.64 18.46 6.65
C LEU A 326 -4.67 17.51 6.00
N ARG A 327 -4.53 16.22 6.28
CA ARG A 327 -5.40 15.20 5.72
C ARG A 327 -6.77 15.22 6.37
N LEU A 328 -7.82 15.31 5.55
CA LEU A 328 -9.19 15.14 6.01
C LEU A 328 -9.42 13.70 6.51
N ARG A 329 -10.08 13.57 7.66
CA ARG A 329 -10.50 12.29 8.24
C ARG A 329 -11.52 11.62 7.31
N ARG A 330 -11.34 10.33 7.00
CA ARG A 330 -12.26 9.53 6.18
C ARG A 330 -12.37 8.11 6.75
N GLY A 331 -13.58 7.55 6.72
CA GLY A 331 -13.87 6.16 7.09
C GLY A 331 -13.59 5.79 8.56
N ILE A 332 -13.58 6.76 9.47
CA ILE A 332 -13.34 6.50 10.91
C ILE A 332 -14.49 5.69 11.52
N ASP A 333 -15.72 6.03 11.12
CA ASP A 333 -16.96 5.36 11.48
C ASP A 333 -16.95 3.86 11.20
N ILE A 334 -16.22 3.42 10.16
CA ILE A 334 -16.07 2.02 9.78
C ILE A 334 -14.69 1.41 10.12
N SER A 335 -13.89 2.09 10.95
CA SER A 335 -12.53 1.64 11.27
C SER A 335 -11.66 1.39 10.02
N ALA A 336 -11.77 2.28 9.03
CA ALA A 336 -11.02 2.26 7.77
C ALA A 336 -10.02 3.41 7.66
N GLY A 337 -9.85 4.20 8.73
CA GLY A 337 -8.79 5.20 8.80
C GLY A 337 -7.40 4.56 8.81
N CYS A 338 -6.38 5.33 8.41
CA CYS A 338 -4.98 4.91 8.52
C CYS A 338 -4.68 4.41 9.94
N GLY A 339 -4.11 3.20 10.05
CA GLY A 339 -3.77 2.57 11.32
C GLY A 339 -4.89 1.78 12.01
N GLN A 340 -6.12 1.73 11.48
CA GLN A 340 -7.25 1.03 12.12
C GLN A 340 -7.48 -0.41 11.61
N LEU A 341 -6.73 -0.84 10.60
CA LEU A 341 -6.96 -2.13 9.96
C LEU A 341 -6.58 -3.30 10.86
N ARG A 342 -7.48 -4.28 11.00
CA ARG A 342 -7.30 -5.47 11.82
C ARG A 342 -8.02 -6.71 11.31
N GLU A 343 -7.49 -7.88 11.64
CA GLU A 343 -8.20 -9.16 11.49
C GLU A 343 -9.38 -9.17 12.45
N ARG A 344 -10.59 -9.35 11.91
CA ARG A 344 -11.77 -9.67 12.72
C ARG A 344 -11.91 -11.18 12.74
N GLN A 345 -11.78 -11.79 13.91
CA GLN A 345 -12.30 -13.14 14.11
C GLN A 345 -13.83 -13.07 13.97
N GLN A 346 -14.41 -13.94 13.13
CA GLN A 346 -15.85 -14.17 13.15
C GLN A 346 -16.19 -14.73 14.52
N THR A 347 -16.80 -13.92 15.39
CA THR A 347 -17.58 -14.41 16.53
C THR A 347 -19.01 -14.64 16.10
#